data_AF-A0A1Y5TDI8-F1
#
_entry.id   AF-A0A1Y5TDI8-F1
#
_cell.length_a   1.000
_cell.length_b   1.000
_cell.length_c   1.000
_cell.angle_alpha   90.00
_cell.angle_beta   90.00
_cell.angle_gamma   90.00
#
_symmetry.space_group_name_H-M   'P 1'
#
loop_
_entity.id
_entity.type
_entity.pdbx_description
1 polymer ?
#
loop_
_entity_poly.entity_id
_entity_poly.type
_entity_poly.pdbx_seq_one_letter_code
_entity_poly.pdbx_strand_id
1 'polypeptide(L)'
;MKRLSTFTFVGAMLISGTVSACPWSSGAYAFSEHGVYGDFTVNADCTQMVWERLSDGPETAALERTKHGWKGELEKADVELLENGENLRITGNGGAMRQVRAERKN
;
A
#
# COMPACT_ATOMS: atom_id res chain seq x y z
N MET A 1 22.82 47.80 -27.56
CA MET A 1 23.56 46.56 -27.18
C MET A 1 22.84 45.92 -25.99
N LYS A 2 22.63 44.59 -26.04
CA LYS A 2 22.23 43.65 -24.96
C LYS A 2 20.87 43.92 -24.28
N ARG A 3 19.73 43.34 -24.71
CA ARG A 3 19.23 41.95 -24.50
C ARG A 3 19.25 41.55 -23.02
N LEU A 4 18.10 41.62 -22.34
CA LEU A 4 17.09 40.55 -22.12
C LEU A 4 17.42 39.70 -20.89
N SER A 5 16.45 39.59 -19.97
CA SER A 5 15.86 38.31 -19.51
C SER A 5 15.37 38.41 -18.06
N THR A 6 14.10 38.81 -17.90
CA THR A 6 13.34 38.61 -16.67
C THR A 6 12.88 37.15 -16.65
N PHE A 7 13.43 36.35 -15.74
CA PHE A 7 13.00 34.98 -15.50
C PHE A 7 11.69 34.99 -14.70
N THR A 8 10.56 34.80 -15.38
CA THR A 8 9.29 34.47 -14.70
C THR A 8 9.20 32.95 -14.58
N PHE A 9 9.54 32.43 -13.41
CA PHE A 9 9.28 31.04 -13.02
C PHE A 9 7.78 30.92 -12.74
N VAL A 10 6.98 30.54 -13.74
CA VAL A 10 5.59 30.14 -13.50
C VAL A 10 5.64 28.71 -12.95
N GLY A 11 5.40 28.62 -11.65
CA GLY A 11 5.42 27.40 -10.87
C GLY A 11 4.53 26.31 -11.45
N ALA A 12 5.05 25.09 -11.37
CA ALA A 12 4.39 23.86 -11.75
C ALA A 12 2.98 23.80 -11.17
N MET A 13 2.00 23.70 -12.06
CA MET A 13 0.64 23.29 -11.74
C MET A 13 0.72 21.85 -11.26
N LEU A 14 0.65 21.64 -9.94
CA LEU A 14 0.53 20.33 -9.35
C LEU A 14 -0.75 19.70 -9.89
N ILE A 15 -0.59 18.65 -10.69
CA ILE A 15 -1.67 17.79 -11.15
C ILE A 15 -2.21 17.11 -9.90
N SER A 16 -3.23 17.69 -9.28
CA SER A 16 -4.10 16.99 -8.33
C SER A 16 -4.94 16.01 -9.12
N GLY A 17 -4.28 14.97 -9.64
CA GLY A 17 -4.98 13.74 -9.98
C GLY A 17 -5.68 13.30 -8.71
N THR A 18 -6.98 13.06 -8.80
CA THR A 18 -7.71 12.34 -7.76
C THR A 18 -7.14 10.93 -7.73
N VAL A 19 -5.95 10.77 -7.12
CA VAL A 19 -5.53 9.51 -6.53
C VAL A 19 -6.69 9.19 -5.62
N SER A 20 -7.50 8.19 -5.99
CA SER A 20 -8.52 7.66 -5.10
C SER A 20 -7.84 7.52 -3.74
N ALA A 21 -8.30 8.27 -2.74
CA ALA A 21 -7.56 8.40 -1.50
C ALA A 21 -7.31 7.00 -0.96
N CYS A 22 -6.06 6.55 -1.03
CA CYS A 22 -5.74 5.22 -0.57
C CYS A 22 -5.75 5.29 0.96
N PRO A 23 -6.69 4.62 1.62
CA PRO A 23 -6.82 4.73 3.07
C PRO A 23 -5.62 4.11 3.80
N TRP A 24 -4.87 3.25 3.09
CA TRP A 24 -3.66 2.61 3.61
C TRP A 24 -2.41 3.48 3.51
N SER A 25 -2.44 4.57 2.73
CA SER A 25 -1.26 5.36 2.37
C SER A 25 -0.44 5.81 3.56
N SER A 26 0.89 5.72 3.42
CA SER A 26 1.86 6.13 4.45
C SER A 26 1.54 5.57 5.84
N GLY A 27 1.09 4.32 5.90
CA GLY A 27 0.70 3.66 7.15
C GLY A 27 1.57 2.46 7.46
N ALA A 28 1.78 2.24 8.75
CA ALA A 28 2.22 0.97 9.30
C ALA A 28 1.01 0.29 9.93
N TYR A 29 0.89 -1.01 9.75
CA TYR A 29 -0.28 -1.79 10.15
C TYR A 29 0.15 -3.10 10.82
N ALA A 30 -0.66 -3.55 11.76
CA ALA A 30 -0.56 -4.84 12.42
C ALA A 30 -1.89 -5.57 12.24
N PHE A 31 -1.87 -6.88 12.14
CA PHE A 31 -3.07 -7.68 12.37
C PHE A 31 -2.73 -8.92 13.20
N SER A 32 -3.72 -9.37 13.97
CA SER A 32 -3.64 -10.60 14.74
C SER A 32 -5.04 -11.17 14.87
N GLU A 33 -5.34 -12.20 14.08
CA GLU A 33 -6.67 -12.80 14.07
C GLU A 33 -6.58 -14.31 13.84
N HIS A 34 -7.27 -15.09 14.67
CA HIS A 34 -7.36 -16.55 14.57
C HIS A 34 -5.99 -17.27 14.40
N GLY A 35 -4.94 -16.75 15.03
CA GLY A 35 -3.58 -17.32 14.97
C GLY A 35 -2.77 -16.92 13.74
N VAL A 36 -3.30 -16.06 12.87
CA VAL A 36 -2.55 -15.40 11.80
C VAL A 36 -2.15 -14.02 12.28
N TYR A 37 -0.87 -13.70 12.16
CA TYR A 37 -0.31 -12.41 12.55
C TYR A 37 0.61 -11.90 11.43
N GLY A 38 0.72 -10.58 11.34
CA GLY A 38 1.62 -9.95 10.41
C GLY A 38 1.63 -8.44 10.59
N ASP A 39 2.78 -7.87 10.28
CA ASP A 39 2.98 -6.44 10.25
C ASP A 39 3.30 -6.04 8.82
N PHE A 40 2.81 -4.89 8.37
CA PHE A 40 3.13 -4.38 7.05
C PHE A 40 3.11 -2.86 7.00
N THR A 41 3.83 -2.30 6.05
CA THR A 41 3.83 -0.87 5.75
C THR A 41 3.42 -0.64 4.31
N VAL A 42 2.76 0.48 4.05
CA VAL A 42 2.32 0.89 2.71
C VAL A 42 2.87 2.26 2.39
N ASN A 43 3.40 2.43 1.18
CA ASN A 43 3.94 3.71 0.74
C ASN A 43 2.84 4.77 0.50
N ALA A 44 3.24 6.01 0.24
CA ALA A 44 2.31 7.15 0.17
C ALA A 44 1.32 7.07 -1.01
N ASP A 45 1.73 6.43 -2.10
CA ASP A 45 0.98 6.27 -3.34
C ASP A 45 0.26 4.92 -3.45
N CYS A 46 0.40 4.03 -2.46
CA CYS A 46 -0.17 2.68 -2.43
C CYS A 46 0.16 1.85 -3.68
N THR A 47 1.39 2.00 -4.15
CA THR A 47 1.98 1.21 -5.23
C THR A 47 2.89 0.11 -4.71
N GLN A 48 3.22 0.15 -3.42
CA GLN A 48 4.09 -0.83 -2.79
C GLN A 48 3.71 -1.04 -1.34
N MET A 49 3.86 -2.28 -0.89
CA MET A 49 3.88 -2.62 0.53
C MET A 49 5.13 -3.40 0.89
N VAL A 50 5.52 -3.29 2.17
CA VAL A 50 6.55 -4.13 2.77
C VAL A 50 5.89 -4.92 3.88
N TRP A 51 5.88 -6.24 3.74
CA TRP A 51 5.37 -7.19 4.71
C TRP A 51 6.50 -7.70 5.59
N GLU A 52 6.38 -7.57 6.90
CA GLU A 52 7.34 -8.11 7.86
C GLU A 52 6.93 -9.53 8.29
N ARG A 53 7.55 -10.56 7.70
CA ARG A 53 7.32 -11.95 8.10
C ARG A 53 8.26 -12.30 9.25
N LEU A 54 7.72 -12.85 10.34
CA LEU A 54 8.53 -13.31 11.47
C LEU A 54 9.53 -14.42 11.07
N SER A 55 9.25 -15.21 10.03
CA SER A 55 10.04 -16.39 9.66
C SER A 55 11.22 -16.12 8.73
N ASP A 56 11.07 -15.23 7.75
CA ASP A 56 11.98 -15.15 6.60
C ASP A 56 12.41 -13.71 6.24
N GLY A 57 12.07 -12.74 7.10
CA GLY A 57 12.43 -11.33 6.92
C GLY A 57 11.37 -10.51 6.16
N PRO A 58 11.66 -9.22 5.92
CA PRO A 58 10.75 -8.33 5.22
C PRO A 58 10.70 -8.67 3.73
N GLU A 59 9.49 -8.71 3.19
CA GLU A 59 9.19 -9.00 1.79
C GLU A 59 8.45 -7.82 1.18
N THR A 60 8.85 -7.40 -0.02
CA THR A 60 8.24 -6.25 -0.70
C THR A 60 7.33 -6.74 -1.82
N ALA A 61 6.10 -6.25 -1.86
CA ALA A 61 5.15 -6.51 -2.94
C ALA A 61 4.75 -5.20 -3.63
N ALA A 62 4.72 -5.22 -4.96
CA ALA A 62 4.04 -4.19 -5.73
C ALA A 62 2.52 -4.32 -5.52
N LEU A 63 1.84 -3.19 -5.43
CA LEU A 63 0.41 -3.11 -5.26
C LEU A 63 -0.27 -2.67 -6.56
N GLU A 64 -1.22 -3.47 -7.01
CA GLU A 64 -2.06 -3.20 -8.16
C GLU A 64 -3.48 -2.86 -7.72
N ARG A 65 -4.07 -1.81 -8.28
CA ARG A 65 -5.44 -1.41 -7.97
C ARG A 65 -6.42 -2.42 -8.57
N THR A 66 -7.25 -3.02 -7.72
CA THR A 66 -8.37 -3.90 -8.08
C THR A 66 -9.71 -3.18 -7.86
N LYS A 67 -10.80 -3.88 -8.19
CA LYS A 67 -12.17 -3.43 -7.87
C LYS A 67 -12.49 -3.39 -6.37
N HIS A 68 -11.68 -4.04 -5.52
CA HIS A 68 -11.94 -4.17 -4.08
C HIS A 68 -10.89 -3.47 -3.22
N GLY A 69 -9.80 -2.99 -3.81
CA GLY A 69 -8.69 -2.35 -3.10
C GLY A 69 -7.36 -2.51 -3.83
N TRP A 70 -6.30 -2.88 -3.12
CA TRP A 70 -4.95 -2.99 -3.67
C TRP A 70 -4.41 -4.40 -3.46
N LYS A 71 -4.13 -5.13 -4.54
CA LYS A 71 -3.59 -6.48 -4.49
C LYS A 71 -2.07 -6.46 -4.59
N GLY A 72 -1.38 -7.19 -3.72
CA GLY A 72 0.03 -7.52 -3.85
C GLY A 72 0.25 -9.02 -3.85
N GLU A 73 1.31 -9.46 -4.51
CA GLU A 73 1.71 -10.86 -4.57
C GLU A 73 2.98 -11.04 -3.74
N LEU A 74 2.92 -11.95 -2.76
CA LEU A 74 4.06 -12.39 -1.96
C LEU A 74 4.36 -13.85 -2.33
N GLU A 75 5.58 -14.30 -2.07
CA GLU A 75 6.09 -15.65 -2.34
C GLU A 75 5.16 -16.77 -1.82
N LYS A 76 4.56 -16.55 -0.65
CA LYS A 76 3.75 -17.56 0.06
C LYS A 76 2.25 -17.24 0.14
N ALA A 77 1.85 -16.04 -0.27
CA ALA A 77 0.47 -15.61 -0.22
C ALA A 77 0.21 -14.37 -1.10
N ASP A 78 -1.00 -14.28 -1.64
CA ASP A 78 -1.52 -13.03 -2.17
C ASP A 78 -2.18 -12.23 -1.06
N VAL A 79 -2.04 -10.92 -1.12
CA VAL A 79 -2.66 -9.98 -0.19
C VAL A 79 -3.53 -8.99 -0.96
N GLU A 80 -4.70 -8.65 -0.43
CA GLU A 80 -5.57 -7.62 -0.98
C GLU A 80 -5.99 -6.67 0.15
N LEU A 81 -5.42 -5.47 0.15
CA LEU A 81 -5.77 -4.39 1.08
C LEU A 81 -7.10 -3.78 0.63
N LEU A 82 -8.18 -3.92 1.42
CA LEU A 82 -9.51 -3.53 0.97
C LEU A 82 -9.72 -2.01 1.01
N GLU A 83 -10.62 -1.49 0.16
CA GLU A 83 -10.93 -0.06 0.07
C GLU A 83 -11.40 0.61 1.38
N ASN A 84 -11.78 -0.18 2.38
CA ASN A 84 -12.23 0.36 3.65
C ASN A 84 -11.08 0.82 4.58
N GLY A 85 -9.82 0.52 4.27
CA GLY A 85 -8.68 0.95 5.08
C GLY A 85 -8.48 0.20 6.40
N GLU A 86 -9.25 -0.87 6.63
CA GLU A 86 -9.24 -1.61 7.89
C GLU A 86 -9.09 -3.11 7.70
N ASN A 87 -9.51 -3.65 6.56
CA ASN A 87 -9.51 -5.09 6.33
C ASN A 87 -8.54 -5.44 5.20
N LEU A 88 -7.82 -6.55 5.34
CA LEU A 88 -7.09 -7.17 4.25
C LEU A 88 -7.54 -8.62 4.05
N ARG A 89 -7.40 -9.11 2.83
CA ARG A 89 -7.53 -10.52 2.51
C ARG A 89 -6.16 -11.11 2.28
N ILE A 90 -5.93 -12.30 2.80
CA ILE A 90 -4.70 -13.07 2.64
C ILE A 90 -5.10 -14.41 2.03
N THR A 91 -4.56 -14.73 0.87
CA THR A 91 -4.81 -15.98 0.15
C THR A 91 -3.51 -16.75 0.05
N GLY A 92 -3.34 -17.81 0.84
CA GLY A 92 -2.13 -18.63 0.76
C GLY A 92 -2.07 -19.44 -0.54
N ASN A 93 -0.89 -19.95 -0.90
CA ASN A 93 -0.66 -20.75 -2.13
C ASN A 93 -1.58 -22.00 -2.27
N GLY A 94 -2.19 -22.46 -1.18
CA GLY A 94 -3.20 -23.53 -1.20
C GLY A 94 -4.63 -23.07 -1.51
N GLY A 95 -4.85 -21.79 -1.85
CA GLY A 95 -6.16 -21.20 -2.16
C GLY A 95 -7.02 -20.83 -0.95
N ALA A 96 -6.55 -21.10 0.27
CA ALA A 96 -7.27 -20.71 1.49
C ALA A 96 -7.20 -19.18 1.67
N MET A 97 -8.35 -18.53 1.55
CA MET A 97 -8.52 -17.10 1.79
C MET A 97 -8.95 -16.86 3.25
N ARG A 98 -8.33 -15.86 3.89
CA ARG A 98 -8.78 -15.30 5.15
C ARG A 98 -8.89 -13.80 5.03
N GLN A 99 -9.98 -13.23 5.52
CA GLN A 99 -10.09 -11.79 5.71
C GLN A 99 -9.79 -11.48 7.17
N VAL A 100 -8.93 -10.51 7.42
CA VAL A 100 -8.52 -10.10 8.76
C VAL A 100 -8.56 -8.59 8.89
N ARG A 101 -8.84 -8.10 10.10
CA ARG A 101 -8.76 -6.67 10.40
C ARG A 101 -7.31 -6.28 10.72
N ALA A 102 -6.81 -5.24 10.07
CA ALA A 102 -5.55 -4.60 10.39
C ALA A 102 -5.77 -3.28 11.12
N GLU A 103 -4.92 -3.03 12.11
CA GLU A 103 -4.89 -1.85 12.92
C GLU A 103 -3.65 -1.02 12.55
N ARG A 104 -3.85 0.29 12.37
CA ARG A 104 -2.75 1.21 12.09
C ARG A 104 -1.88 1.38 13.34
N LYS A 105 -0.58 1.12 13.23
CA LYS A 105 0.42 1.43 14.24
C LYS A 105 0.77 2.91 14.12
N ASN A 106 0.50 3.69 15.16
CA ASN A 106 0.83 5.12 15.24
C ASN A 106 2.32 5.35 15.45
#